data_AF-S4PM21-F1
#
_entry.id   AF-S4PM21-F1
#
_cell.length_a   1.000
_cell.length_b   1.000
_cell.length_c   1.000
_cell.angle_alpha   90.00
_cell.angle_beta   90.00
_cell.angle_gamma   90.00
#
_symmetry.space_group_name_H-M   'P 1'
#
loop_
_entity.id
_entity.type
_entity.pdbx_description
1 polymer ?
#
loop_
_entity_poly.entity_id
_entity_poly.type
_entity_poly.pdbx_seq_one_letter_code
_entity_poly.pdbx_strand_id
1 'polypeptide(L)'
;TCPPTIVDWCQPNKLRFASCKDVSIQNYMDAHETATKIRFKITTALHSNNTYILREAPRYSAIYEAVPGFVSLLSLDPHTLDRAGLYPLERFNFNRNHHRLVLQLIVALRDLPKLNYYLAADEWR
;
A
#
# COMPACT_ATOMS: atom_id res chain seq x y z
N THR A 1 3.03 18.17 0.87
CA THR A 1 3.34 16.83 1.44
C THR A 1 4.22 16.08 0.45
N CYS A 2 5.30 15.43 0.93
CA CYS A 2 6.22 14.70 0.05
C CYS A 2 5.66 13.30 -0.22
N PRO A 3 5.31 12.93 -1.47
CA PRO A 3 4.85 11.58 -1.76
C PRO A 3 6.00 10.59 -1.53
N PRO A 4 5.71 9.38 -1.02
CA PRO A 4 6.75 8.37 -0.87
C PRO A 4 7.24 7.94 -2.25
N THR A 5 8.54 8.11 -2.50
CA THR A 5 9.17 7.75 -3.78
C THR A 5 10.14 6.60 -3.58
N ILE A 6 10.04 5.59 -4.46
CA ILE A 6 10.97 4.47 -4.51
C ILE A 6 11.91 4.71 -5.70
N VAL A 7 13.19 4.93 -5.39
CA VAL A 7 14.26 5.07 -6.38
C VAL A 7 14.95 3.73 -6.53
N ASP A 8 14.91 3.22 -7.75
CA ASP A 8 15.47 1.93 -8.13
C ASP A 8 16.58 2.15 -9.15
N TRP A 9 17.80 1.76 -8.80
CA TRP A 9 18.96 1.92 -9.68
C TRP A 9 19.14 0.74 -10.65
N CYS A 10 18.17 -0.17 -10.76
CA CYS A 10 18.24 -1.35 -11.64
C CYS A 10 19.52 -2.17 -11.39
N GLN A 11 19.98 -2.18 -10.14
CA GLN A 11 21.14 -2.92 -9.68
C GLN A 11 20.74 -3.70 -8.43
N PRO A 12 21.26 -4.93 -8.27
CA PRO A 12 20.88 -5.78 -7.14
C PRO A 12 21.16 -5.05 -5.82
N ASN A 13 20.14 -5.05 -4.95
CA ASN A 13 20.16 -4.39 -3.64
C ASN A 13 20.40 -2.87 -3.64
N LYS A 14 20.31 -2.20 -4.79
CA LYS A 14 20.33 -0.72 -4.87
C LYS A 14 18.92 -0.21 -5.03
N LEU A 15 18.25 -0.04 -3.89
CA LEU A 15 16.95 0.61 -3.75
C LEU A 15 17.04 1.64 -2.63
N ARG A 16 16.53 2.85 -2.83
CA ARG A 16 16.29 3.81 -1.75
C ARG A 16 14.84 4.22 -1.75
N PHE A 17 14.34 4.47 -0.56
CA PHE A 17 13.03 5.06 -0.36
C PHE A 17 13.23 6.43 0.29
N ALA A 18 12.43 7.40 -0.15
CA ALA A 18 12.33 8.69 0.50
C ALA A 18 10.87 8.91 0.89
N SER A 19 10.64 9.30 2.14
CA SER A 19 9.33 9.59 2.69
C SER A 19 9.46 10.73 3.69
N CYS A 20 8.59 11.74 3.59
CA CYS A 20 8.46 12.78 4.61
C CYS A 20 7.06 12.65 5.20
N LYS A 21 6.93 11.90 6.29
CA LYS A 21 5.62 11.56 6.85
C LYS A 21 5.59 11.71 8.36
N ASP A 22 4.63 12.49 8.83
CA ASP A 22 4.24 12.62 10.23
C ASP A 22 3.46 11.38 10.71
N VAL A 23 3.22 11.26 12.02
CA VAL A 23 2.45 10.14 12.57
C VAL A 23 0.96 10.33 12.24
N SER A 24 0.43 9.51 11.33
CA SER A 24 -1.01 9.49 10.98
C SER A 24 -1.45 8.11 10.49
N ILE A 25 -2.76 7.81 10.58
CA ILE A 25 -3.32 6.55 10.07
C ILE A 25 -3.14 6.41 8.55
N GLN A 26 -3.21 7.53 7.81
CA GLN A 26 -2.95 7.53 6.38
C GLN A 26 -1.50 7.13 6.09
N ASN A 27 -0.56 7.68 6.85
CA ASN A 27 0.85 7.36 6.69
C ASN A 27 1.17 5.92 7.13
N TYR A 28 0.46 5.37 8.12
CA TYR A 28 0.54 3.95 8.49
C TYR A 28 0.14 3.04 7.32
N MET A 29 -1.02 3.31 6.71
CA MET A 29 -1.50 2.54 5.57
C MET A 29 -0.57 2.63 4.36
N ASP A 30 -0.11 3.84 4.05
CA ASP A 30 0.81 4.07 2.93
C ASP A 30 2.19 3.45 3.22
N ALA A 31 2.62 3.38 4.48
CA ALA A 31 3.87 2.71 4.84
C ALA A 31 3.81 1.22 4.49
N HIS A 32 2.72 0.53 4.82
CA HIS A 32 2.51 -0.87 4.43
C HIS A 32 2.48 -1.08 2.92
N GLU A 33 1.85 -0.16 2.19
CA GLU A 33 1.86 -0.15 0.73
C GLU A 33 3.29 0.00 0.18
N THR A 34 4.05 0.98 0.69
CA THR A 34 5.43 1.22 0.24
C THR A 34 6.38 0.08 0.60
N ALA A 35 6.24 -0.52 1.79
CA ALA A 35 7.03 -1.66 2.22
C ALA A 35 6.79 -2.86 1.30
N THR A 36 5.54 -3.08 0.89
CA THR A 36 5.17 -4.13 -0.06
C THR A 36 5.72 -3.84 -1.45
N LYS A 37 5.65 -2.60 -1.93
CA LYS A 37 6.28 -2.17 -3.21
C LYS A 37 7.78 -2.44 -3.22
N ILE A 38 8.48 -2.11 -2.12
CA ILE A 38 9.91 -2.40 -1.95
C ILE A 38 10.17 -3.89 -1.97
N ARG A 39 9.41 -4.67 -1.20
CA ARG A 39 9.58 -6.13 -1.14
C ARG A 39 9.34 -6.79 -2.48
N PHE A 40 8.29 -6.37 -3.19
CA PHE A 40 7.98 -6.84 -4.54
C PHE A 40 9.18 -6.62 -5.47
N LYS A 41 9.75 -5.41 -5.49
CA LYS A 41 10.94 -5.08 -6.30
C LYS A 41 12.16 -5.92 -5.95
N ILE A 42 12.44 -6.12 -4.65
CA ILE A 42 13.54 -6.98 -4.21
C ILE A 42 13.32 -8.42 -4.69
N THR A 43 12.11 -8.96 -4.54
CA THR A 43 11.80 -10.33 -4.96
C THR A 43 11.90 -10.50 -6.47
N THR A 44 11.41 -9.54 -7.26
CA THR A 44 11.55 -9.58 -8.72
C THR A 44 13.00 -9.46 -9.17
N ALA A 45 13.81 -8.64 -8.49
CA ALA A 45 15.24 -8.48 -8.78
C ALA A 45 16.06 -9.75 -8.46
N LEU A 46 15.70 -10.50 -7.42
CA LEU A 46 16.34 -11.80 -7.11
C LEU A 46 16.15 -12.83 -8.23
N HIS A 47 15.04 -12.74 -8.97
CA HIS A 47 14.72 -13.65 -10.06
C HIS A 47 15.21 -13.10 -11.42
N SER A 48 15.76 -11.88 -11.47
CA SER A 48 16.17 -11.18 -12.70
C SER A 48 17.67 -11.21 -12.97
N ASN A 49 18.45 -12.07 -12.28
CA ASN A 49 19.90 -12.16 -12.44
C ASN A 49 20.38 -12.41 -13.90
N ASN A 50 19.45 -12.63 -14.86
CA ASN A 50 19.68 -12.64 -16.31
C ASN A 50 18.52 -12.05 -17.16
N THR A 51 17.54 -11.32 -16.59
CA THR A 51 16.41 -10.81 -17.38
C THR A 51 16.41 -9.29 -17.47
N TYR A 52 16.88 -8.81 -18.62
CA TYR A 52 16.59 -7.55 -19.32
C TYR A 52 15.57 -6.60 -18.64
N ILE A 53 15.93 -5.31 -18.64
CA ILE A 53 15.20 -4.09 -18.19
C ILE A 53 13.67 -4.15 -18.39
N LEU A 54 13.20 -4.83 -19.44
CA LEU A 54 11.77 -5.02 -19.75
C LEU A 54 10.99 -5.81 -18.69
N ARG A 55 11.65 -6.70 -17.93
CA ARG A 55 10.99 -7.51 -16.88
C ARG A 55 11.08 -6.87 -15.49
N GLU A 56 12.07 -6.00 -15.27
CA GLU A 56 12.24 -5.22 -14.04
C GLU A 56 11.35 -3.97 -13.96
N ALA A 57 10.76 -3.57 -15.10
CA ALA A 57 9.90 -2.39 -15.18
C ALA A 57 8.42 -2.75 -15.42
N PRO A 58 7.73 -3.46 -14.50
CA PRO A 58 6.27 -3.46 -14.48
C PRO A 58 5.76 -2.09 -13.99
N ARG A 59 6.24 -0.98 -14.57
CA ARG A 59 5.86 0.40 -14.23
C ARG A 59 4.36 0.66 -14.43
N TYR A 60 3.68 -0.20 -15.19
CA TYR A 60 2.25 -0.13 -15.50
C TYR A 60 1.52 -1.46 -15.26
N SER A 61 2.09 -2.37 -14.45
CA SER A 61 1.38 -3.62 -14.16
C SER A 61 0.31 -3.38 -13.12
N ALA A 62 -0.94 -3.72 -13.46
CA ALA A 62 -2.04 -3.74 -12.50
C ALA A 62 -1.68 -4.56 -11.24
N ILE A 63 -0.85 -5.60 -11.37
CA ILE A 63 -0.39 -6.43 -10.24
C ILE A 63 0.53 -5.62 -9.30
N TYR A 64 1.39 -4.76 -9.85
CA TYR A 64 2.33 -3.97 -9.06
C TYR A 64 1.64 -2.91 -8.19
N GLU A 65 0.46 -2.44 -8.60
CA GLU A 65 -0.37 -1.53 -7.79
C GLU A 65 -1.39 -2.28 -6.93
N ALA A 66 -1.97 -3.38 -7.43
CA ALA A 66 -3.00 -4.14 -6.71
C ALA A 66 -2.46 -4.86 -5.48
N VAL A 67 -1.29 -5.50 -5.56
CA VAL A 67 -0.72 -6.27 -4.43
C VAL A 67 -0.41 -5.35 -3.24
N PRO A 68 0.31 -4.22 -3.40
CA PRO A 68 0.52 -3.28 -2.32
C PRO A 68 -0.77 -2.64 -1.79
N GLY A 69 -1.71 -2.30 -2.67
CA GLY A 69 -3.02 -1.77 -2.28
C GLY A 69 -3.77 -2.75 -1.39
N PHE A 70 -3.76 -4.05 -1.73
CA PHE A 70 -4.37 -5.10 -0.94
C PHE A 70 -3.70 -5.27 0.43
N VAL A 71 -2.36 -5.24 0.51
CA VAL A 71 -1.66 -5.31 1.80
C VAL A 71 -1.97 -4.09 2.67
N SER A 72 -2.12 -2.91 2.07
CA SER A 72 -2.56 -1.71 2.77
C SER A 72 -3.95 -1.91 3.40
N LEU A 73 -4.88 -2.57 2.71
CA LEU A 73 -6.20 -2.92 3.25
C LEU A 73 -6.12 -3.91 4.42
N LEU A 74 -5.28 -4.94 4.30
CA LEU A 74 -5.07 -5.92 5.36
C LEU A 74 -4.44 -5.31 6.63
N SER A 75 -3.71 -4.20 6.50
CA SER A 75 -3.13 -3.49 7.65
C SER A 75 -4.17 -2.88 8.58
N LEU A 76 -5.39 -2.63 8.08
CA LEU A 76 -6.51 -2.12 8.85
C LEU A 76 -7.37 -3.22 9.46
N ASP A 77 -7.06 -4.50 9.24
CA ASP A 77 -7.82 -5.57 9.88
C ASP A 77 -7.73 -5.44 11.42
N PRO A 78 -8.84 -5.57 12.16
CA PRO A 78 -8.86 -5.41 13.61
C PRO A 78 -7.84 -6.31 14.33
N HIS A 79 -7.54 -7.50 13.82
CA HIS A 79 -6.50 -8.36 14.41
C HIS A 79 -5.09 -7.81 14.15
N THR A 80 -4.84 -7.20 13.00
CA THR A 80 -3.57 -6.55 12.69
C THR A 80 -3.35 -5.30 13.54
N LEU A 81 -4.40 -4.49 13.74
CA LEU A 81 -4.34 -3.29 14.58
C LEU A 81 -4.09 -3.61 16.06
N ASP A 82 -4.65 -4.71 16.56
CA ASP A 82 -4.43 -5.21 17.91
C ASP A 82 -3.01 -5.73 18.10
N ARG A 83 -2.51 -6.52 17.15
CA ARG A 83 -1.10 -6.97 17.13
C ARG A 83 -0.10 -5.81 17.06
N ALA A 84 -0.48 -4.72 16.39
CA ALA A 84 0.33 -3.50 16.32
C ALA A 84 0.21 -2.63 17.59
N GLY A 85 -0.66 -2.98 18.54
CA GLY A 85 -0.94 -2.18 19.74
C GLY A 85 -1.63 -0.84 19.45
N LEU A 86 -2.17 -0.66 18.24
CA LEU A 86 -2.81 0.60 17.81
C LEU A 86 -4.26 0.68 18.28
N TYR A 87 -4.96 -0.45 18.31
CA TYR A 87 -6.35 -0.51 18.75
C TYR A 87 -6.71 -1.90 19.29
N PRO A 88 -7.14 -2.03 20.56
CA PRO A 88 -7.38 -3.33 21.17
C PRO A 88 -8.67 -4.00 20.66
N LEU A 89 -8.63 -5.33 20.48
CA LEU A 89 -9.80 -6.13 20.03
C LEU A 89 -11.01 -6.01 20.96
N GLU A 90 -10.79 -5.86 22.26
CA GLU A 90 -11.86 -5.74 23.26
C GLU A 90 -12.78 -4.55 22.95
N ARG A 91 -12.20 -3.43 22.49
CA ARG A 91 -12.96 -2.23 22.13
C ARG A 91 -13.71 -2.41 20.81
N PHE A 92 -13.20 -3.21 19.87
CA PHE A 92 -13.96 -3.58 18.66
C PHE A 92 -15.20 -4.42 19.00
N ASN A 93 -15.10 -5.27 20.03
CA ASN A 93 -16.17 -6.19 20.40
C ASN A 93 -17.30 -5.54 21.22
N PHE A 94 -17.05 -4.38 21.83
CA PHE A 94 -18.03 -3.63 22.64
C PHE A 94 -19.28 -3.23 21.84
N ASN A 95 -19.10 -2.79 20.59
CA ASN A 95 -20.19 -2.60 19.63
C ASN A 95 -19.72 -3.03 18.24
N ARG A 96 -19.80 -4.35 18.00
CA ARG A 96 -19.28 -5.00 16.79
C ARG A 96 -19.81 -4.39 15.51
N ASN A 97 -21.09 -3.97 15.50
CA ASN A 97 -21.71 -3.42 14.30
C ASN A 97 -21.20 -2.00 14.02
N HIS A 98 -21.15 -1.13 15.04
CA HIS A 98 -20.71 0.25 14.87
C HIS A 98 -19.25 0.34 14.43
N HIS A 99 -18.33 -0.31 15.15
CA HIS A 99 -16.90 -0.23 14.84
C HIS A 99 -16.54 -0.89 13.51
N ARG A 100 -17.26 -1.97 13.14
CA ARG A 100 -17.12 -2.58 11.81
C ARG A 100 -17.57 -1.63 10.69
N LEU A 101 -18.71 -0.96 10.85
CA LEU A 101 -19.21 0.01 9.88
C LEU A 101 -18.27 1.20 9.72
N VAL A 102 -17.71 1.72 10.82
CA VAL A 102 -16.73 2.81 10.79
C VAL A 102 -15.47 2.39 10.04
N LEU A 103 -14.94 1.20 10.30
CA LEU A 103 -13.75 0.70 9.61
C LEU A 103 -14.00 0.51 8.11
N GLN A 104 -15.15 -0.06 7.75
CA GLN A 104 -15.57 -0.19 6.35
C GLN A 104 -15.73 1.17 5.68
N LEU A 105 -16.26 2.17 6.38
CA LEU A 105 -16.40 3.53 5.87
C LEU A 105 -15.03 4.19 5.64
N ILE A 106 -14.07 4.04 6.56
CA ILE A 106 -12.71 4.56 6.40
C ILE A 106 -12.04 3.98 5.15
N VAL A 107 -12.15 2.66 4.96
CA VAL A 107 -11.64 1.98 3.76
C VAL A 107 -12.35 2.48 2.50
N ALA A 108 -13.69 2.53 2.53
CA ALA A 108 -14.51 2.94 1.39
C ALA A 108 -14.18 4.37 0.93
N LEU A 109 -14.05 5.32 1.87
CA LEU A 109 -13.70 6.71 1.57
C LEU A 109 -12.30 6.86 0.98
N ARG A 110 -11.38 5.95 1.28
CA ARG A 110 -10.03 5.98 0.70
C ARG A 110 -10.01 5.47 -0.72
N ASP A 111 -10.70 4.35 -1.02
CA ASP A 111 -10.48 3.63 -2.28
C ASP A 111 -11.61 3.78 -3.30
N LEU A 112 -12.88 3.92 -2.89
CA LEU A 112 -13.97 4.11 -3.85
C LEU A 112 -13.85 5.40 -4.67
N PRO A 113 -13.51 6.58 -4.08
CA PRO A 113 -13.38 7.80 -4.86
C PRO A 113 -12.22 7.74 -5.86
N LYS A 114 -11.15 7.01 -5.52
CA LYS A 114 -10.00 6.84 -6.41
C LYS A 114 -10.37 6.15 -7.71
N LEU A 115 -11.28 5.17 -7.67
CA LEU A 115 -11.69 4.43 -8.87
C LEU A 115 -12.29 5.35 -9.93
N ASN A 116 -13.28 6.17 -9.53
CA ASN A 116 -13.91 7.12 -10.43
C ASN A 116 -12.91 8.18 -10.92
N TYR A 117 -12.02 8.63 -10.04
CA TYR A 117 -10.98 9.59 -10.40
C TYR A 117 -10.00 9.02 -11.44
N TYR A 118 -9.49 7.80 -11.24
CA TYR A 118 -8.56 7.17 -12.18
C TYR A 118 -9.22 6.87 -13.52
N LEU A 119 -10.47 6.41 -13.52
CA LEU A 119 -11.23 6.18 -14.75
C LEU A 119 -11.43 7.48 -15.55
N ALA A 120 -11.87 8.55 -14.89
CA ALA A 120 -12.02 9.85 -15.55
C ALA A 120 -10.68 10.42 -16.06
N ALA A 121 -9.59 10.20 -15.31
CA ALA A 121 -8.25 10.65 -15.73
C ALA A 121 -7.72 9.89 -16.94
N ASP A 122 -8.05 8.61 -17.09
CA ASP A 122 -7.69 7.81 -18.25
C ASP A 122 -8.58 8.10 -19.47
N GLU A 123 -9.87 8.39 -19.27
CA GLU A 123 -10.76 8.84 -20.36
C GLU A 123 -10.39 10.23 -20.89
N TRP A 124 -9.85 11.09 -20.03
CA TRP A 124 -9.46 12.46 -20.40
C TRP A 124 -8.16 12.52 -21.23
N ARG A 125 -7.24 11.56 -21.04
CA ARG A 125 -5.95 11.50 -21.75
C ARG A 125 -6.10 11.01 -23.18
#